data_AF-A0A7X7SIM7-F1
#
_entry.id   AF-A0A7X7SIM7-F1
#
_cell.length_a   1.000
_cell.length_b   1.000
_cell.length_c   1.000
_cell.angle_alpha   90.00
_cell.angle_beta   90.00
_cell.angle_gamma   90.00
#
_symmetry.space_group_name_H-M   'P 1'
#
loop_
_entity.id
_entity.type
_entity.pdbx_description
1 polymer ?
#
loop_
_entity_poly.entity_id
_entity_poly.type
_entity_poly.pdbx_seq_one_letter_code
_entity_poly.pdbx_strand_id
1 'polypeptide(L)'
;MMDVGAEGASTGHTADTGLPIQSVGIIGLGLIGGSIAHDLAAAGVRVLAHDRDPATVERAIETGVVRAPLGDALEQLDAVVIAVPVDAALDVLAAVAGQPSTSLVMDVGGTKRSIVQAARATPLRERFVGAHPLAGDHRSGFIAARAGLFRGATVYLCPTDETAPAIRERAWRFWEMLGAQPQLIAADAHDELLAWTSHLPQAVASSLARALVGAGISSAQLGPGGLDTTRLAASDVSLWSAVLLDNAQDVADALDSFAREIEILRRLVDARDRAGLRGFLEGGRAFRVPDGAKPANAPPTDTPTSARQVHMRITSEAFEEGAEIPTRFTCDGDDVSPPLTIEDVPENARTLALIMDDPDAPMGTFVHWLLWNLPPNVREIPENVPADNTVDALGGARHGITDFRRVGYGGPCPPDRRHTYRFMLYALDTELDLEPGANRKQLDDAMKGHIIAEAMLRATYDRPNR
;
A
#
# COMPACT_ATOMS: atom_id res chain seq x y z
N MET A 1 -8.13 51.05 -31.29
CA MET A 1 -7.10 51.58 -30.38
C MET A 1 -7.84 52.46 -29.39
N MET A 2 -7.99 52.19 -28.09
CA MET A 2 -7.48 51.22 -27.10
C MET A 2 -8.65 51.07 -26.09
N ASP A 3 -9.07 49.86 -25.72
CA ASP A 3 -8.67 49.13 -24.49
C ASP A 3 -9.17 49.79 -23.18
N VAL A 4 -10.34 49.39 -22.67
CA VAL A 4 -10.60 48.49 -21.51
C VAL A 4 -10.09 49.00 -20.16
N GLY A 5 -11.02 49.12 -19.21
CA GLY A 5 -10.75 49.34 -17.78
C GLY A 5 -11.95 48.90 -16.95
N ALA A 6 -12.14 47.59 -16.81
CA ALA A 6 -13.10 47.00 -15.90
C ALA A 6 -12.34 46.57 -14.63
N GLU A 7 -12.61 47.23 -13.51
CA GLU A 7 -12.13 46.83 -12.18
C GLU A 7 -12.87 45.57 -11.75
N GLY A 8 -12.20 44.42 -11.88
CA GLY A 8 -12.62 43.17 -11.30
C GLY A 8 -12.32 43.15 -9.80
N ALA A 9 -13.36 43.19 -8.99
CA ALA A 9 -13.30 42.93 -7.56
C ALA A 9 -12.77 41.50 -7.32
N SER A 10 -11.53 41.41 -6.85
CA SER A 10 -10.96 40.21 -6.26
C SER A 10 -11.71 39.90 -4.96
N THR A 11 -12.76 39.09 -5.06
CA THR A 11 -13.36 38.45 -3.89
C THR A 11 -12.50 37.24 -3.54
N GLY A 12 -11.52 37.47 -2.67
CA GLY A 12 -10.78 36.40 -2.03
C GLY A 12 -11.75 35.50 -1.26
N HIS A 13 -12.15 34.40 -1.88
CA HIS A 13 -12.72 33.25 -1.19
C HIS A 13 -11.61 32.59 -0.38
N THR A 14 -11.31 33.14 0.79
CA THR A 14 -10.77 32.34 1.88
C THR A 14 -11.96 31.64 2.51
N ALA A 15 -12.28 30.45 1.99
CA ALA A 15 -13.21 29.57 2.67
C ALA A 15 -12.59 29.21 4.02
N ASP A 16 -13.25 29.62 5.09
CA ASP A 16 -12.95 29.25 6.47
C ASP A 16 -12.86 27.71 6.57
N THR A 17 -11.63 27.21 6.69
CA THR A 17 -11.31 25.78 6.70
C THR A 17 -11.45 25.31 8.14
N GLY A 18 -12.60 24.69 8.43
CA GLY A 18 -13.08 24.29 9.75
C GLY A 18 -12.02 24.01 10.82
N LEU A 19 -12.23 24.60 12.00
CA LEU A 19 -11.41 24.53 13.22
C LEU A 19 -10.66 23.18 13.39
N PRO A 20 -9.37 23.23 13.80
CA PRO A 20 -8.54 22.04 14.00
C PRO A 20 -9.14 21.11 15.06
N ILE A 21 -8.95 19.80 14.89
CA ILE A 21 -9.39 18.79 15.87
C ILE A 21 -8.51 18.93 17.11
N GLN A 22 -9.10 19.29 18.24
CA GLN A 22 -8.39 19.53 19.51
C GLN A 22 -8.84 18.57 20.62
N SER A 23 -10.01 17.94 20.47
CA SER A 23 -10.59 17.03 21.45
C SER A 23 -11.32 15.86 20.79
N VAL A 24 -11.00 14.64 21.22
CA VAL A 24 -11.56 13.41 20.65
C VAL A 24 -11.97 12.45 21.77
N GLY A 25 -13.20 11.92 21.66
CA GLY A 25 -13.67 10.80 22.46
C GLY A 25 -13.44 9.48 21.74
N ILE A 26 -12.87 8.47 22.40
CA ILE A 26 -12.66 7.14 21.84
C ILE A 26 -13.45 6.11 22.66
N ILE A 27 -14.29 5.34 22.01
CA ILE A 27 -15.08 4.26 22.63
C ILE A 27 -14.48 2.93 22.18
N GLY A 28 -13.76 2.25 23.08
CA GLY A 28 -12.99 1.04 22.81
C GLY A 28 -11.50 1.33 22.67
N LEU A 29 -10.71 0.84 23.64
CA LEU A 29 -9.25 0.98 23.70
C LEU A 29 -8.56 -0.34 23.34
N GLY A 30 -9.00 -0.98 22.26
CA GLY A 30 -8.30 -2.11 21.66
C GLY A 30 -7.03 -1.68 20.91
N LEU A 31 -6.54 -2.55 20.02
CA LEU A 31 -5.40 -2.23 19.15
C LEU A 31 -5.63 -0.93 18.36
N ILE A 32 -6.76 -0.83 17.67
CA ILE A 32 -7.06 0.31 16.78
C ILE A 32 -7.34 1.56 17.60
N GLY A 33 -8.34 1.53 18.50
CA GLY A 33 -8.70 2.71 19.29
C GLY A 33 -7.57 3.22 20.19
N GLY A 34 -6.79 2.32 20.79
CA GLY A 34 -5.60 2.69 21.55
C GLY A 34 -4.51 3.31 20.67
N SER A 35 -4.29 2.81 19.45
CA SER A 35 -3.28 3.36 18.55
C SER A 35 -3.68 4.75 18.04
N ILE A 36 -4.98 4.96 17.78
CA ILE A 36 -5.54 6.30 17.51
C ILE A 36 -5.28 7.22 18.70
N ALA A 37 -5.54 6.76 19.92
CA ALA A 37 -5.27 7.53 21.13
C ALA A 37 -3.80 7.95 21.23
N HIS A 38 -2.86 7.04 20.96
CA HIS A 38 -1.42 7.33 20.96
C HIS A 38 -1.04 8.41 19.94
N ASP A 39 -1.51 8.29 18.70
CA ASP A 39 -1.17 9.24 17.64
C ASP A 39 -1.80 10.63 17.91
N LEU A 40 -3.04 10.67 18.41
CA LEU A 40 -3.70 11.91 18.81
C LEU A 40 -3.00 12.59 19.99
N ALA A 41 -2.63 11.84 21.02
CA ALA A 41 -1.90 12.38 22.16
C ALA A 41 -0.54 12.95 21.74
N ALA A 42 0.17 12.27 20.83
CA ALA A 42 1.42 12.76 20.26
C ALA A 42 1.25 14.05 19.44
N ALA A 43 0.08 14.24 18.82
CA ALA A 43 -0.30 15.47 18.12
C ALA A 43 -0.81 16.59 19.06
N GLY A 44 -0.83 16.37 20.39
CA GLY A 44 -1.32 17.34 21.37
C GLY A 44 -2.84 17.45 21.45
N VAL A 45 -3.57 16.50 20.87
CA VAL A 45 -5.03 16.43 20.92
C VAL A 45 -5.47 15.87 22.27
N ARG A 46 -6.49 16.48 22.88
CA ARG A 46 -7.07 15.98 24.13
C ARG A 46 -7.90 14.72 23.86
N VAL A 47 -7.41 13.57 24.31
CA VAL A 47 -8.12 12.30 24.21
C VAL A 47 -8.91 11.99 25.48
N LEU A 48 -10.21 11.71 25.34
CA LEU A 48 -11.06 11.10 26.36
C LEU A 48 -11.42 9.69 25.91
N ALA A 49 -11.58 8.74 26.83
CA ALA A 49 -11.87 7.36 26.43
C ALA A 49 -12.87 6.62 27.31
N HIS A 50 -13.68 5.77 26.68
CA HIS A 50 -14.50 4.76 27.33
C HIS A 50 -14.02 3.38 26.88
N ASP A 51 -13.98 2.43 27.80
CA ASP A 51 -13.82 1.01 27.49
C ASP A 51 -14.75 0.21 28.38
N ARG A 52 -15.19 -0.96 27.90
CA ARG A 52 -16.01 -1.88 28.69
C ARG A 52 -15.29 -2.33 29.96
N ASP A 53 -13.96 -2.43 29.90
CA ASP A 53 -13.10 -2.67 31.07
C ASP A 53 -12.55 -1.33 31.60
N PRO A 54 -13.04 -0.80 32.73
CA PRO A 54 -12.56 0.46 33.31
C PRO A 54 -11.05 0.45 33.60
N ALA A 55 -10.47 -0.72 33.92
CA ALA A 55 -9.03 -0.84 34.15
C ALA A 55 -8.19 -0.53 32.89
N THR A 56 -8.77 -0.68 31.70
CA THR A 56 -8.12 -0.29 30.45
C THR A 56 -8.03 1.23 30.32
N VAL A 57 -9.08 1.96 30.70
CA VAL A 57 -9.07 3.44 30.72
C VAL A 57 -8.09 3.96 31.77
N GLU A 58 -8.07 3.36 32.96
CA GLU A 58 -7.11 3.71 34.03
C GLU A 58 -5.66 3.57 33.56
N ARG A 59 -5.30 2.41 32.97
CA ARG A 59 -3.96 2.20 32.39
C ARG A 59 -3.61 3.22 31.30
N ALA A 60 -4.57 3.55 30.44
CA ALA A 60 -4.36 4.55 29.38
C ALA A 60 -4.18 5.97 29.92
N ILE A 61 -4.74 6.28 31.09
CA ILE A 61 -4.51 7.54 31.80
C ILE A 61 -3.12 7.56 32.44
N GLU A 62 -2.69 6.45 33.06
CA GLU A 62 -1.37 6.32 33.67
C GLU A 62 -0.22 6.51 32.66
N THR A 63 -0.42 6.12 31.39
CA THR A 63 0.57 6.35 30.31
C THR A 63 0.57 7.78 29.77
N GLY A 64 -0.40 8.61 30.17
CA GLY A 64 -0.58 9.98 29.67
C GLY A 64 -1.22 10.08 28.29
N VAL A 65 -1.64 8.96 27.69
CA VAL A 65 -2.29 8.91 26.36
C VAL A 65 -3.74 9.38 26.44
N VAL A 66 -4.46 8.97 27.48
CA VAL A 66 -5.84 9.38 27.74
C VAL A 66 -5.84 10.42 28.85
N ARG A 67 -6.54 11.55 28.66
CA ARG A 67 -6.57 12.62 29.66
C ARG A 67 -7.50 12.30 30.83
N ALA A 68 -8.65 11.70 30.54
CA ALA A 68 -9.69 11.33 31.49
C ALA A 68 -10.69 10.35 30.84
N PRO A 69 -11.53 9.67 31.64
CA PRO A 69 -12.63 8.88 31.11
C PRO A 69 -13.58 9.75 30.27
N LEU A 70 -14.18 9.15 29.24
CA LEU A 70 -15.25 9.75 28.46
C LEU A 70 -16.52 9.80 29.32
N GLY A 71 -17.03 11.01 29.58
CA GLY A 71 -18.31 11.24 30.24
C GLY A 71 -19.44 11.50 29.24
N ASP A 72 -20.59 11.96 29.75
CA ASP A 72 -21.83 12.12 28.96
C ASP A 72 -21.91 13.41 28.12
N ALA A 73 -20.88 14.26 28.15
CA ALA A 73 -20.87 15.56 27.49
C ALA A 73 -20.18 15.52 26.11
N LEU A 74 -20.73 14.73 25.17
CA LEU A 74 -20.15 14.59 23.82
C LEU A 74 -20.21 15.88 22.99
N GLU A 75 -21.07 16.83 23.35
CA GLU A 75 -21.19 18.16 22.70
C GLU A 75 -19.90 19.01 22.75
N GLN A 76 -18.98 18.70 23.65
CA GLN A 76 -17.72 19.44 23.85
C GLN A 76 -16.56 18.86 23.03
N LEU A 77 -16.79 17.81 22.24
CA LEU A 77 -15.77 17.12 21.46
C LEU A 77 -15.77 17.56 20.00
N ASP A 78 -14.62 17.49 19.35
CA ASP A 78 -14.54 17.73 17.90
C ASP A 78 -14.86 16.46 17.10
N ALA A 79 -14.51 15.30 17.66
CA ALA A 79 -14.82 13.99 17.09
C ALA A 79 -15.07 12.90 18.15
N VAL A 80 -15.84 11.88 17.77
CA VAL A 80 -16.04 10.64 18.52
C VAL A 80 -15.70 9.45 17.61
N VAL A 81 -14.83 8.56 18.09
CA VAL A 81 -14.40 7.35 17.39
C VAL A 81 -14.92 6.10 18.10
N ILE A 82 -15.71 5.30 17.41
CA ILE A 82 -16.26 4.02 17.87
C ILE A 82 -15.32 2.90 17.40
N ALA A 83 -14.49 2.41 18.30
CA ALA A 83 -13.45 1.41 18.07
C ALA A 83 -13.73 0.09 18.81
N VAL A 84 -14.97 -0.37 18.67
CA VAL A 84 -15.43 -1.69 19.12
C VAL A 84 -15.81 -2.56 17.91
N PRO A 85 -15.96 -3.88 18.07
CA PRO A 85 -16.50 -4.75 17.01
C PRO A 85 -17.83 -4.24 16.46
N VAL A 86 -18.10 -4.48 15.18
CA VAL A 86 -19.22 -3.86 14.45
C VAL A 86 -20.58 -4.19 15.05
N ASP A 87 -20.78 -5.41 15.53
CA ASP A 87 -21.99 -5.84 16.22
C ASP A 87 -22.26 -5.00 17.49
N ALA A 88 -21.23 -4.72 18.29
CA ALA A 88 -21.32 -3.83 19.44
C ALA A 88 -21.39 -2.34 19.03
N ALA A 89 -20.79 -1.97 17.88
CA ALA A 89 -20.76 -0.60 17.39
C ALA A 89 -22.16 -0.07 17.06
N LEU A 90 -23.09 -0.92 16.66
CA LEU A 90 -24.49 -0.52 16.38
C LEU A 90 -25.19 0.02 17.64
N ASP A 91 -25.04 -0.65 18.77
CA ASP A 91 -25.60 -0.21 20.06
C ASP A 91 -24.93 1.07 20.55
N VAL A 92 -23.60 1.16 20.41
CA VAL A 92 -22.84 2.37 20.76
C VAL A 92 -23.26 3.56 19.89
N LEU A 93 -23.45 3.33 18.59
CA LEU A 93 -23.90 4.35 17.65
C LEU A 93 -25.27 4.90 18.05
N ALA A 94 -26.20 4.03 18.45
CA ALA A 94 -27.51 4.46 18.94
C ALA A 94 -27.41 5.32 20.22
N ALA A 95 -26.52 4.94 21.16
CA ALA A 95 -26.28 5.70 22.37
C ALA A 95 -25.65 7.08 22.09
N VAL A 96 -24.71 7.17 21.14
CA VAL A 96 -24.10 8.43 20.69
C VAL A 96 -25.13 9.30 19.95
N ALA A 97 -25.99 8.69 19.14
CA ALA A 97 -27.04 9.40 18.40
C ALA A 97 -28.07 10.11 19.29
N GLY A 98 -28.31 9.57 20.49
CA GLY A 98 -29.22 10.14 21.47
C GLY A 98 -28.72 11.44 22.13
N GLN A 99 -27.46 11.81 21.91
CA GLN A 99 -26.86 12.98 22.55
C GLN A 99 -26.78 14.17 21.56
N PRO A 100 -27.11 15.39 22.00
CA PRO A 100 -26.94 16.58 21.18
C PRO A 100 -25.43 16.83 20.98
N SER A 101 -24.98 16.90 19.73
CA SER A 101 -23.58 17.17 19.40
C SER A 101 -23.46 17.56 17.93
N THR A 102 -22.44 18.36 17.58
CA THR A 102 -22.06 18.65 16.19
C THR A 102 -20.77 17.95 15.78
N SER A 103 -20.21 17.12 16.67
CA SER A 103 -18.95 16.41 16.46
C SER A 103 -19.03 15.47 15.25
N LEU A 104 -17.90 15.31 14.58
CA LEU A 104 -17.69 14.18 13.67
C LEU A 104 -17.84 12.87 14.44
N VAL A 105 -18.60 11.91 13.93
CA VAL A 105 -18.67 10.56 14.48
C VAL A 105 -18.12 9.58 13.46
N MET A 106 -17.23 8.68 13.88
CA MET A 106 -16.66 7.63 13.03
C MET A 106 -16.69 6.30 13.75
N ASP A 107 -16.88 5.20 13.01
CA ASP A 107 -16.46 3.87 13.46
C ASP A 107 -15.15 3.46 12.77
N VAL A 108 -14.55 2.35 13.20
CA VAL A 108 -13.33 1.78 12.59
C VAL A 108 -13.46 0.29 12.26
N GLY A 109 -14.70 -0.22 12.13
CA GLY A 109 -15.01 -1.62 11.90
C GLY A 109 -14.58 -2.15 10.52
N GLY A 110 -14.51 -3.48 10.40
CA GLY A 110 -14.08 -4.15 9.16
C GLY A 110 -15.13 -4.18 8.03
N THR A 111 -16.40 -3.90 8.35
CA THR A 111 -17.54 -3.85 7.43
C THR A 111 -18.24 -2.50 7.58
N LYS A 112 -18.97 -2.04 6.55
CA LYS A 112 -19.47 -0.66 6.47
C LYS A 112 -20.95 -0.53 6.16
N ARG A 113 -21.58 -1.49 5.48
CA ARG A 113 -22.99 -1.39 5.07
C ARG A 113 -23.92 -1.25 6.28
N SER A 114 -23.81 -2.14 7.25
CA SER A 114 -24.67 -2.16 8.45
C SER A 114 -24.54 -0.88 9.29
N ILE A 115 -23.30 -0.46 9.59
CA ILE A 115 -23.03 0.71 10.44
C ILE A 115 -23.40 2.03 9.75
N VAL A 116 -23.16 2.16 8.45
CA VAL A 116 -23.58 3.35 7.67
C VAL A 116 -25.10 3.40 7.55
N GLN A 117 -25.77 2.26 7.35
CA GLN A 117 -27.23 2.18 7.36
C GLN A 117 -27.82 2.55 8.73
N ALA A 118 -27.20 2.07 9.82
CA ALA A 118 -27.61 2.43 11.18
C ALA A 118 -27.42 3.93 11.43
N ALA A 119 -26.30 4.52 11.00
CA ALA A 119 -26.07 5.96 11.08
C ALA A 119 -27.14 6.77 10.35
N ARG A 120 -27.49 6.36 9.11
CA ARG A 120 -28.55 6.98 8.29
C ARG A 120 -29.90 7.03 9.00
N ALA A 121 -30.24 6.01 9.78
CA ALA A 121 -31.50 5.93 10.51
C ALA A 121 -31.58 6.85 11.74
N THR A 122 -30.52 7.61 12.04
CA THR A 122 -30.42 8.46 13.23
C THR A 122 -30.06 9.92 12.84
N PRO A 123 -30.10 10.86 13.80
CA PRO A 123 -29.57 12.22 13.57
C PRO A 123 -28.07 12.26 13.22
N LEU A 124 -27.33 11.15 13.37
CA LEU A 124 -25.93 11.07 12.98
C LEU A 124 -25.74 11.10 11.45
N ARG A 125 -26.78 10.90 10.65
CA ARG A 125 -26.67 10.86 9.18
C ARG A 125 -25.99 12.08 8.57
N GLU A 126 -26.04 13.25 9.20
CA GLU A 126 -25.35 14.45 8.70
C GLU A 126 -23.87 14.55 9.15
N ARG A 127 -23.49 13.78 10.18
CA ARG A 127 -22.20 13.92 10.88
C ARG A 127 -21.42 12.61 11.08
N PHE A 128 -21.83 11.53 10.42
CA PHE A 128 -21.18 10.22 10.51
C PHE A 128 -20.35 9.91 9.27
N VAL A 129 -19.12 9.42 9.47
CA VAL A 129 -18.29 8.84 8.42
C VAL A 129 -17.79 7.49 8.90
N GLY A 130 -18.25 6.40 8.28
CA GLY A 130 -17.69 5.09 8.60
C GLY A 130 -16.25 5.03 8.13
N ALA A 131 -15.33 4.53 8.96
CA ALA A 131 -13.94 4.37 8.56
C ALA A 131 -13.50 2.91 8.66
N HIS A 132 -12.54 2.51 7.84
CA HIS A 132 -11.90 1.21 7.93
C HIS A 132 -10.40 1.35 7.60
N PRO A 133 -9.54 1.49 8.63
CA PRO A 133 -8.11 1.47 8.42
C PRO A 133 -7.66 0.06 8.06
N LEU A 134 -6.99 -0.11 6.92
CA LEU A 134 -6.32 -1.36 6.54
C LEU A 134 -4.98 -1.50 7.29
N ALA A 135 -5.07 -1.48 8.61
CA ALA A 135 -3.96 -1.62 9.53
C ALA A 135 -4.39 -2.57 10.65
N GLY A 136 -3.55 -3.55 10.97
CA GLY A 136 -3.90 -4.57 11.95
C GLY A 136 -2.70 -5.39 12.37
N ASP A 137 -2.83 -6.02 13.52
CA ASP A 137 -1.83 -6.91 14.11
C ASP A 137 -2.58 -8.10 14.74
N HIS A 138 -1.90 -9.23 14.88
CA HIS A 138 -2.41 -10.41 15.57
C HIS A 138 -2.56 -10.21 17.09
N ARG A 139 -1.94 -9.16 17.62
CA ARG A 139 -1.99 -8.78 19.04
C ARG A 139 -3.22 -7.90 19.31
N SER A 140 -3.84 -8.08 20.46
CA SER A 140 -5.10 -7.42 20.83
C SER A 140 -4.99 -6.61 22.13
N GLY A 141 -6.00 -5.76 22.37
CA GLY A 141 -6.10 -4.91 23.56
C GLY A 141 -5.18 -3.69 23.54
N PHE A 142 -5.32 -2.84 24.56
CA PHE A 142 -4.57 -1.58 24.67
C PHE A 142 -3.05 -1.78 24.73
N ILE A 143 -2.57 -2.89 25.30
CA ILE A 143 -1.12 -3.18 25.39
C ILE A 143 -0.50 -3.38 23.99
N ALA A 144 -1.29 -3.84 23.02
CA ALA A 144 -0.84 -3.98 21.64
C ALA A 144 -0.85 -2.65 20.86
N ALA A 145 -1.52 -1.62 21.39
CA ALA A 145 -1.61 -0.32 20.75
C ALA A 145 -0.25 0.38 20.69
N ARG A 146 -0.05 1.16 19.62
CA ARG A 146 1.20 1.89 19.38
C ARG A 146 0.99 3.08 18.48
N ALA A 147 1.81 4.11 18.68
CA ALA A 147 1.88 5.24 17.74
C ALA A 147 2.40 4.78 16.37
N GLY A 148 1.92 5.44 15.32
CA GLY A 148 2.32 5.25 13.94
C GLY A 148 1.75 4.01 13.27
N LEU A 149 0.77 3.33 13.88
CA LEU A 149 0.14 2.13 13.31
C LEU A 149 -0.46 2.40 11.92
N PHE A 150 -0.94 3.62 11.68
CA PHE A 150 -1.67 3.98 10.47
C PHE A 150 -0.80 4.67 9.41
N ARG A 151 0.52 4.85 9.66
CA ARG A 151 1.40 5.55 8.71
C ARG A 151 1.48 4.82 7.37
N GLY A 152 1.08 5.51 6.30
CA GLY A 152 1.01 4.96 4.95
C GLY A 152 -0.10 3.93 4.73
N ALA A 153 -0.93 3.65 5.74
CA ALA A 153 -2.03 2.70 5.60
C ALA A 153 -3.20 3.34 4.84
N THR A 154 -3.80 2.59 3.92
CA THR A 154 -5.08 2.98 3.32
C THR A 154 -6.18 2.98 4.38
N VAL A 155 -7.02 4.01 4.37
CA VAL A 155 -8.23 4.07 5.19
C VAL A 155 -9.42 4.33 4.29
N TYR A 156 -10.36 3.39 4.22
CA TYR A 156 -11.61 3.64 3.52
C TYR A 156 -12.53 4.51 4.36
N LEU A 157 -13.09 5.54 3.74
CA LEU A 157 -14.07 6.45 4.32
C LEU A 157 -15.40 6.30 3.58
N CYS A 158 -16.41 5.91 4.33
CA CYS A 158 -17.78 5.65 3.88
C CYS A 158 -18.73 6.65 4.57
N PRO A 159 -18.84 7.89 4.05
CA PRO A 159 -19.85 8.82 4.52
C PRO A 159 -21.25 8.29 4.19
N THR A 160 -22.26 8.76 4.92
CA THR A 160 -23.64 8.68 4.44
C THR A 160 -23.83 9.60 3.22
N ASP A 161 -24.96 9.46 2.55
CA ASP A 161 -25.43 10.37 1.50
C ASP A 161 -25.80 11.77 2.02
N GLU A 162 -26.12 11.90 3.31
CA GLU A 162 -26.46 13.17 3.96
C GLU A 162 -25.26 13.82 4.69
N THR A 163 -24.08 13.19 4.70
CA THR A 163 -22.93 13.69 5.45
C THR A 163 -22.50 15.07 4.95
N ALA A 164 -22.48 16.04 5.86
CA ALA A 164 -22.11 17.41 5.52
C ALA A 164 -20.67 17.47 4.95
N PRO A 165 -20.42 18.25 3.88
CA PRO A 165 -19.09 18.33 3.27
C PRO A 165 -17.96 18.68 4.25
N ALA A 166 -18.23 19.56 5.23
CA ALA A 166 -17.27 19.92 6.26
C ALA A 166 -16.93 18.75 7.21
N ILE A 167 -17.89 17.87 7.50
CA ILE A 167 -17.66 16.67 8.32
C ILE A 167 -16.82 15.66 7.53
N ARG A 168 -17.11 15.49 6.24
CA ARG A 168 -16.31 14.62 5.36
C ARG A 168 -14.85 15.09 5.26
N GLU A 169 -14.62 16.39 5.06
CA GLU A 169 -13.27 16.98 5.05
C GLU A 169 -12.60 16.79 6.42
N ARG A 170 -13.33 16.99 7.52
CA ARG A 170 -12.79 16.77 8.87
C ARG A 170 -12.37 15.31 9.11
N ALA A 171 -13.15 14.33 8.63
CA ALA A 171 -12.77 12.92 8.70
C ALA A 171 -11.53 12.62 7.86
N TRP A 172 -11.43 13.21 6.66
CA TRP A 172 -10.24 13.10 5.82
C TRP A 172 -8.99 13.62 6.55
N ARG A 173 -9.05 14.85 7.08
CA ARG A 173 -7.94 15.47 7.82
C ARG A 173 -7.58 14.74 9.10
N PHE A 174 -8.56 14.15 9.79
CA PHE A 174 -8.32 13.30 10.95
C PHE A 174 -7.37 12.16 10.58
N TRP A 175 -7.65 11.42 9.51
CA TRP A 175 -6.82 10.28 9.12
C TRP A 175 -5.47 10.68 8.51
N GLU A 176 -5.41 11.78 7.76
CA GLU A 176 -4.13 12.35 7.29
C GLU A 176 -3.22 12.74 8.46
N MET A 177 -3.78 13.32 9.52
CA MET A 177 -3.02 13.68 10.74
C MET A 177 -2.41 12.45 11.41
N LEU A 178 -3.05 11.28 11.33
CA LEU A 178 -2.49 10.01 11.82
C LEU A 178 -1.49 9.37 10.84
N GLY A 179 -1.16 10.05 9.73
CA GLY A 179 -0.24 9.62 8.69
C GLY A 179 -0.83 8.61 7.70
N ALA A 180 -2.15 8.44 7.69
CA ALA A 180 -2.83 7.48 6.83
C ALA A 180 -3.18 8.08 5.46
N GLN A 181 -3.60 7.22 4.52
CA GLN A 181 -4.03 7.57 3.17
C GLN A 181 -5.54 7.33 3.02
N PRO A 182 -6.39 8.32 3.36
CA PRO A 182 -7.83 8.18 3.23
C PRO A 182 -8.28 8.03 1.77
N GLN A 183 -9.30 7.21 1.55
CA GLN A 183 -9.96 7.00 0.26
C GLN A 183 -11.48 6.95 0.45
N LEU A 184 -12.22 7.74 -0.34
CA LEU A 184 -13.68 7.70 -0.30
C LEU A 184 -14.21 6.50 -1.08
N ILE A 185 -15.14 5.75 -0.49
CA ILE A 185 -15.82 4.63 -1.13
C ILE A 185 -17.23 4.48 -0.55
N ALA A 186 -18.20 4.09 -1.39
CA ALA A 186 -19.54 3.78 -0.91
C ALA A 186 -19.52 2.53 -0.02
N ALA A 187 -20.38 2.47 1.00
CA ALA A 187 -20.41 1.37 1.95
C ALA A 187 -20.65 0.00 1.28
N ASP A 188 -21.50 -0.06 0.26
CA ASP A 188 -21.76 -1.29 -0.49
C ASP A 188 -20.53 -1.74 -1.29
N ALA A 189 -19.91 -0.81 -2.04
CA ALA A 189 -18.70 -1.09 -2.80
C ALA A 189 -17.51 -1.48 -1.92
N HIS A 190 -17.44 -0.92 -0.71
CA HIS A 190 -16.47 -1.33 0.31
C HIS A 190 -16.69 -2.80 0.68
N ASP A 191 -17.88 -3.16 1.14
CA ASP A 191 -18.14 -4.51 1.62
C ASP A 191 -18.00 -5.57 0.50
N GLU A 192 -18.41 -5.24 -0.73
CA GLU A 192 -18.14 -6.05 -1.93
C GLU A 192 -16.63 -6.26 -2.16
N LEU A 193 -15.83 -5.19 -2.11
CA LEU A 193 -14.38 -5.28 -2.27
C LEU A 193 -13.73 -6.11 -1.16
N LEU A 194 -14.13 -5.90 0.09
CA LEU A 194 -13.56 -6.56 1.26
C LEU A 194 -13.97 -8.03 1.34
N ALA A 195 -15.14 -8.40 0.80
CA ALA A 195 -15.53 -9.79 0.64
C ALA A 195 -14.46 -10.59 -0.12
N TRP A 196 -13.92 -10.02 -1.20
CA TRP A 196 -12.88 -10.65 -2.02
C TRP A 196 -11.48 -10.50 -1.46
N THR A 197 -11.14 -9.32 -0.96
CA THR A 197 -9.74 -8.97 -0.62
C THR A 197 -9.35 -9.33 0.83
N SER A 198 -10.33 -9.61 1.70
CA SER A 198 -10.11 -9.89 3.13
C SER A 198 -10.92 -11.09 3.64
N HIS A 199 -12.24 -11.09 3.46
CA HIS A 199 -13.13 -12.08 4.08
C HIS A 199 -12.99 -13.48 3.47
N LEU A 200 -12.99 -13.57 2.13
CA LEU A 200 -12.78 -14.82 1.42
C LEU A 200 -11.41 -15.44 1.74
N PRO A 201 -10.27 -14.71 1.69
CA PRO A 201 -8.97 -15.23 2.14
C PRO A 201 -8.99 -15.84 3.54
N GLN A 202 -9.66 -15.20 4.50
CA GLN A 202 -9.83 -15.78 5.83
C GLN A 202 -10.62 -17.09 5.76
N ALA A 203 -11.82 -17.05 5.17
CA ALA A 203 -12.73 -18.19 5.13
C ALA A 203 -12.09 -19.41 4.46
N VAL A 204 -11.31 -19.19 3.40
CA VAL A 204 -10.53 -20.22 2.71
C VAL A 204 -9.42 -20.77 3.61
N ALA A 205 -8.64 -19.91 4.29
CA ALA A 205 -7.59 -20.36 5.20
C ALA A 205 -8.16 -21.22 6.35
N SER A 206 -9.28 -20.80 6.94
CA SER A 206 -10.00 -21.56 7.97
C SER A 206 -10.55 -22.88 7.45
N SER A 207 -11.11 -22.89 6.24
CA SER A 207 -11.64 -24.10 5.60
C SER A 207 -10.54 -25.10 5.27
N LEU A 208 -9.39 -24.63 4.78
CA LEU A 208 -8.21 -25.45 4.54
C LEU A 208 -7.68 -26.07 5.84
N ALA A 209 -7.55 -25.27 6.90
CA ALA A 209 -7.14 -25.77 8.22
C ALA A 209 -8.09 -26.87 8.73
N ARG A 210 -9.40 -26.69 8.57
CA ARG A 210 -10.39 -27.71 8.93
C ARG A 210 -10.29 -28.98 8.07
N ALA A 211 -10.05 -28.85 6.77
CA ALA A 211 -9.88 -29.98 5.87
C ALA A 211 -8.64 -30.81 6.25
N LEU A 212 -7.53 -30.15 6.60
CA LEU A 212 -6.30 -30.80 7.08
C LEU A 212 -6.55 -31.58 8.38
N VAL A 213 -7.26 -30.99 9.34
CA VAL A 213 -7.67 -31.68 10.57
C VAL A 213 -8.52 -32.91 10.25
N GLY A 214 -9.49 -32.79 9.34
CA GLY A 214 -10.32 -33.92 8.89
C GLY A 214 -9.53 -35.04 8.22
N ALA A 215 -8.41 -34.71 7.58
CA ALA A 215 -7.47 -35.67 6.99
C ALA A 215 -6.44 -36.24 8.00
N GLY A 216 -6.50 -35.85 9.27
CA GLY A 216 -5.55 -36.29 10.30
C GLY A 216 -4.17 -35.63 10.20
N ILE A 217 -4.05 -34.48 9.54
CA ILE A 217 -2.81 -33.73 9.36
C ILE A 217 -2.74 -32.61 10.40
N SER A 218 -1.66 -32.59 11.19
CA SER A 218 -1.38 -31.53 12.16
C SER A 218 -0.57 -30.39 11.56
N SER A 219 -0.62 -29.21 12.18
CA SER A 219 0.19 -28.04 11.77
C SER A 219 1.69 -28.32 11.77
N ALA A 220 2.18 -29.21 12.64
CA ALA A 220 3.59 -29.62 12.72
C ALA A 220 4.08 -30.36 11.46
N GLN A 221 3.16 -30.86 10.62
CA GLN A 221 3.49 -31.58 9.38
C GLN A 221 3.46 -30.66 8.15
N LEU A 222 3.07 -29.38 8.31
CA LEU A 222 3.00 -28.44 7.20
C LEU A 222 4.37 -27.85 6.90
N GLY A 223 4.71 -27.77 5.61
CA GLY A 223 5.81 -26.94 5.14
C GLY A 223 5.47 -25.45 5.15
N PRO A 224 6.43 -24.56 4.81
CA PRO A 224 6.28 -23.10 4.91
C PRO A 224 5.05 -22.54 4.18
N GLY A 225 4.76 -23.03 2.96
CA GLY A 225 3.59 -22.57 2.19
C GLY A 225 2.25 -22.96 2.83
N GLY A 226 2.17 -24.14 3.46
CA GLY A 226 0.98 -24.58 4.19
C GLY A 226 0.75 -23.76 5.45
N LEU A 227 1.81 -23.45 6.19
CA LEU A 227 1.77 -22.57 7.36
C LEU A 227 1.34 -21.15 6.97
N ASP A 228 1.87 -20.60 5.89
CA ASP A 228 1.50 -19.25 5.44
C ASP A 228 0.05 -19.19 4.96
N THR A 229 -0.39 -20.18 4.15
CA THR A 229 -1.78 -20.24 3.64
C THR A 229 -2.80 -20.38 4.78
N THR A 230 -2.44 -21.08 5.86
CA THR A 230 -3.34 -21.30 7.01
C THR A 230 -3.13 -20.29 8.14
N ARG A 231 -2.20 -19.34 8.01
CA ARG A 231 -1.86 -18.36 9.06
C ARG A 231 -3.09 -17.58 9.55
N LEU A 232 -4.00 -17.21 8.65
CA LEU A 232 -5.22 -16.46 8.98
C LEU A 232 -6.23 -17.26 9.83
N ALA A 233 -6.16 -18.59 9.83
CA ALA A 233 -7.02 -19.44 10.65
C ALA A 233 -6.75 -19.30 12.16
N ALA A 234 -5.61 -18.71 12.54
CA ALA A 234 -5.27 -18.43 13.94
C ALA A 234 -5.82 -17.08 14.46
N SER A 235 -6.57 -16.35 13.62
CA SER A 235 -7.14 -15.05 14.00
C SER A 235 -8.27 -15.17 15.02
N ASP A 236 -8.64 -14.05 15.66
CA ASP A 236 -9.69 -14.00 16.67
C ASP A 236 -11.06 -14.49 16.14
N VAL A 237 -11.61 -15.52 16.76
CA VAL A 237 -12.82 -16.21 16.27
C VAL A 237 -14.06 -15.32 16.43
N SER A 238 -14.15 -14.54 17.50
CA SER A 238 -15.29 -13.68 17.76
C SER A 238 -15.36 -12.56 16.73
N LEU A 239 -14.26 -11.85 16.50
CA LEU A 239 -14.14 -10.80 15.48
C LEU A 239 -14.51 -11.33 14.09
N TRP A 240 -13.92 -12.43 13.67
CA TRP A 240 -14.16 -12.95 12.31
C TRP A 240 -15.56 -13.53 12.15
N SER A 241 -16.16 -14.10 13.20
CA SER A 241 -17.57 -14.50 13.14
C SER A 241 -18.49 -13.30 12.92
N ALA A 242 -18.24 -12.17 13.59
CA ALA A 242 -19.01 -10.95 13.41
C ALA A 242 -18.82 -10.36 12.00
N VAL A 243 -17.59 -10.26 11.52
CA VAL A 243 -17.28 -9.74 10.16
C VAL A 243 -17.93 -10.58 9.06
N LEU A 244 -17.79 -11.92 9.14
CA LEU A 244 -18.35 -12.80 8.11
C LEU A 244 -19.88 -12.80 8.11
N LEU A 245 -20.52 -12.67 9.27
CA LEU A 245 -21.98 -12.61 9.38
C LEU A 245 -22.54 -11.24 8.98
N ASP A 246 -21.84 -10.15 9.30
CA ASP A 246 -22.27 -8.80 8.92
C ASP A 246 -22.19 -8.58 7.41
N ASN A 247 -21.23 -9.24 6.73
CA ASN A 247 -21.11 -9.24 5.28
C ASN A 247 -21.51 -10.58 4.61
N ALA A 248 -22.49 -11.28 5.18
CA ALA A 248 -22.79 -12.67 4.81
C ALA A 248 -23.11 -12.89 3.32
N GLN A 249 -23.84 -11.97 2.68
CA GLN A 249 -24.25 -12.12 1.28
C GLN A 249 -23.04 -12.07 0.35
N ASP A 250 -22.23 -11.01 0.41
CA ASP A 250 -21.05 -10.86 -0.45
C ASP A 250 -20.01 -11.96 -0.19
N VAL A 251 -19.89 -12.39 1.08
CA VAL A 251 -19.03 -13.53 1.46
C VAL A 251 -19.53 -14.84 0.85
N ALA A 252 -20.84 -15.10 0.88
CA ALA A 252 -21.43 -16.30 0.27
C ALA A 252 -21.19 -16.32 -1.25
N ASP A 253 -21.42 -15.18 -1.92
CA ASP A 253 -21.21 -15.06 -3.37
C ASP A 253 -19.72 -15.26 -3.75
N ALA A 254 -18.80 -14.72 -2.94
CA ALA A 254 -17.36 -14.93 -3.11
C ALA A 254 -16.95 -16.40 -2.88
N LEU A 255 -17.52 -17.06 -1.86
CA LEU A 255 -17.29 -18.48 -1.58
C LEU A 255 -17.80 -19.38 -2.70
N ASP A 256 -19.00 -19.13 -3.22
CA ASP A 256 -19.56 -19.88 -4.35
C ASP A 256 -18.69 -19.74 -5.60
N SER A 257 -18.14 -18.56 -5.83
CA SER A 257 -17.21 -18.34 -6.93
C SER A 257 -15.89 -19.07 -6.75
N PHE A 258 -15.31 -19.01 -5.55
CA PHE A 258 -14.11 -19.78 -5.24
C PHE A 258 -14.33 -21.29 -5.36
N ALA A 259 -15.50 -21.79 -4.93
CA ALA A 259 -15.86 -23.20 -5.05
C ALA A 259 -15.87 -23.67 -6.52
N ARG A 260 -16.37 -22.84 -7.46
CA ARG A 260 -16.32 -23.14 -8.89
C ARG A 260 -14.88 -23.29 -9.41
N GLU A 261 -13.95 -22.44 -8.96
CA GLU A 261 -12.53 -22.55 -9.32
C GLU A 261 -11.90 -23.86 -8.81
N ILE A 262 -12.23 -24.26 -7.58
CA ILE A 262 -11.79 -25.55 -7.01
C ILE A 262 -12.36 -26.72 -7.80
N GLU A 263 -13.62 -26.66 -8.24
CA GLU A 263 -14.21 -27.70 -9.08
C GLU A 263 -13.56 -27.80 -10.47
N ILE A 264 -13.21 -26.66 -11.09
CA ILE A 264 -12.45 -26.64 -12.35
C ILE A 264 -11.10 -27.34 -12.14
N LEU A 265 -10.35 -26.95 -11.11
CA LEU A 265 -9.06 -27.56 -10.78
C LEU A 265 -9.19 -29.07 -10.56
N ARG A 266 -10.20 -29.50 -9.79
CA ARG A 266 -10.48 -30.92 -9.56
C ARG A 266 -10.71 -31.67 -10.86
N ARG A 267 -11.56 -31.16 -11.76
CA ARG A 267 -11.83 -31.80 -13.07
C ARG A 267 -10.55 -31.95 -13.90
N LEU A 268 -9.69 -30.94 -13.91
CA LEU A 268 -8.40 -30.98 -14.62
C LEU A 268 -7.47 -32.06 -14.06
N VAL A 269 -7.40 -32.19 -12.74
CA VAL A 269 -6.62 -33.23 -12.05
C VAL A 269 -7.18 -34.62 -12.33
N ASP A 270 -8.50 -34.82 -12.20
CA ASP A 270 -9.18 -36.09 -12.44
C ASP A 270 -8.98 -36.57 -13.89
N ALA A 271 -9.02 -35.63 -14.85
CA ALA A 271 -8.77 -35.90 -16.27
C ALA A 271 -7.27 -36.06 -16.61
N ARG A 272 -6.36 -35.78 -15.68
CA ARG A 272 -4.90 -35.69 -15.92
C ARG A 272 -4.54 -34.74 -17.08
N ASP A 273 -5.33 -33.68 -17.25
CA ASP A 273 -5.13 -32.69 -18.32
C ASP A 273 -3.99 -31.73 -17.95
N ARG A 274 -2.77 -32.11 -18.36
CA ARG A 274 -1.57 -31.29 -18.12
C ARG A 274 -1.67 -29.91 -18.76
N ALA A 275 -2.27 -29.78 -19.94
CA ALA A 275 -2.34 -28.50 -20.66
C ALA A 275 -3.31 -27.55 -19.96
N GLY A 276 -4.51 -28.04 -19.64
CA GLY A 276 -5.51 -27.27 -18.89
C GLY A 276 -5.03 -26.91 -17.49
N LEU A 277 -4.39 -27.85 -16.76
CA LEU A 277 -3.81 -27.56 -15.44
C LEU A 277 -2.73 -26.48 -15.51
N ARG A 278 -1.87 -26.51 -16.53
CA ARG A 278 -0.87 -25.46 -16.74
C ARG A 278 -1.53 -24.10 -16.95
N GLY A 279 -2.55 -24.02 -17.83
CA GLY A 279 -3.28 -22.78 -18.09
C GLY A 279 -3.96 -22.23 -16.82
N PHE A 280 -4.58 -23.10 -16.02
CA PHE A 280 -5.19 -22.72 -14.75
C PHE A 280 -4.17 -22.10 -13.77
N LEU A 281 -3.01 -22.76 -13.60
CA LEU A 281 -1.94 -22.27 -12.72
C LEU A 281 -1.28 -20.98 -13.26
N GLU A 282 -1.16 -20.84 -14.58
CA GLU A 282 -0.67 -19.61 -15.22
C GLU A 282 -1.63 -18.43 -14.98
N GLY A 283 -2.94 -18.66 -14.99
CA GLY A 283 -3.92 -17.63 -14.61
C GLY A 283 -3.73 -17.12 -13.19
N GLY A 284 -3.58 -18.02 -12.22
CA GLY A 284 -3.28 -17.64 -10.83
C GLY A 284 -1.92 -16.93 -10.68
N ARG A 285 -0.91 -17.37 -11.44
CA ARG A 285 0.40 -16.70 -11.50
C ARG A 285 0.30 -15.28 -12.05
N ALA A 286 -0.46 -15.07 -13.12
CA ALA A 286 -0.62 -13.75 -13.76
C ALA A 286 -1.26 -12.72 -12.81
N PHE A 287 -2.18 -13.15 -11.94
CA PHE A 287 -2.71 -12.28 -10.88
C PHE A 287 -1.64 -11.88 -9.86
N ARG A 288 -0.82 -12.84 -9.41
CA ARG A 288 0.16 -12.63 -8.34
C ARG A 288 1.40 -11.87 -8.78
N VAL A 289 1.80 -12.13 -10.02
CA VAL A 289 2.96 -11.58 -10.71
C VAL A 289 2.44 -11.08 -12.06
N PRO A 290 1.76 -9.92 -12.08
CA PRO A 290 1.50 -9.21 -13.33
C PRO A 290 2.86 -8.93 -13.97
N ASP A 291 2.97 -9.12 -15.29
CA ASP A 291 4.23 -9.11 -16.05
C ASP A 291 5.29 -8.14 -15.49
N GLY A 292 6.31 -8.69 -14.83
CA GLY A 292 7.45 -7.94 -14.26
C GLY A 292 7.41 -7.62 -12.75
N ALA A 293 6.37 -7.96 -11.99
CA ALA A 293 6.31 -7.67 -10.54
C ALA A 293 6.74 -8.86 -9.64
N LYS A 294 7.52 -8.61 -8.58
CA LYS A 294 7.77 -9.62 -7.54
C LYS A 294 6.48 -9.93 -6.75
N PRO A 295 6.25 -11.19 -6.33
CA PRO A 295 5.10 -11.53 -5.49
C PRO A 295 5.25 -10.89 -4.10
N ALA A 296 4.33 -9.99 -3.75
CA ALA A 296 4.26 -9.23 -2.50
C ALA A 296 4.28 -10.00 -1.14
N ASN A 297 4.33 -11.34 -1.11
CA ASN A 297 4.24 -12.19 0.10
C ASN A 297 5.23 -13.36 0.02
N ALA A 298 6.53 -13.08 0.03
CA ALA A 298 7.50 -14.10 0.41
C ALA A 298 7.48 -14.23 1.94
N PRO A 299 7.39 -15.45 2.51
CA PRO A 299 7.44 -15.63 3.96
C PRO A 299 8.79 -15.18 4.52
N PRO A 300 8.84 -14.62 5.75
CA PRO A 300 10.09 -14.22 6.38
C PRO A 300 10.85 -15.49 6.77
N THR A 301 12.06 -15.68 6.22
CA THR A 301 12.96 -16.71 6.71
C THR A 301 13.79 -16.16 7.86
N ASP A 302 13.73 -16.85 8.99
CA ASP A 302 14.41 -16.55 10.25
C ASP A 302 15.89 -16.22 10.08
N THR A 303 16.31 -15.21 10.83
CA THR A 303 17.65 -14.63 10.88
C THR A 303 18.64 -15.55 11.62
N PRO A 304 19.95 -15.25 11.53
CA PRO A 304 20.56 -14.77 12.77
C PRO A 304 21.36 -13.46 12.60
N THR A 305 21.12 -12.58 13.56
CA THR A 305 22.02 -11.57 14.14
C THR A 305 22.62 -10.47 13.23
N SER A 306 22.04 -9.27 13.40
CA SER A 306 22.70 -7.96 13.46
C SER A 306 24.09 -7.83 12.81
N ALA A 307 24.07 -7.53 11.52
CA ALA A 307 24.88 -6.46 10.97
C ALA A 307 23.91 -5.49 10.28
N ARG A 308 24.12 -4.19 10.48
CA ARG A 308 23.36 -3.09 9.87
C ARG A 308 23.11 -3.44 8.39
N GLN A 309 21.87 -3.80 8.01
CA GLN A 309 21.54 -4.05 6.60
C GLN A 309 21.69 -2.72 5.88
N VAL A 310 22.82 -2.59 5.18
CA VAL A 310 23.04 -1.47 4.29
C VAL A 310 22.40 -1.90 2.97
N HIS A 311 21.27 -1.29 2.64
CA HIS A 311 20.60 -1.55 1.38
C HIS A 311 21.36 -0.81 0.29
N MET A 312 21.73 -1.52 -0.78
CA MET A 312 22.30 -0.92 -1.99
C MET A 312 21.41 0.25 -2.43
N ARG A 313 22.04 1.36 -2.80
CA ARG A 313 21.34 2.60 -3.16
C ARG A 313 21.89 3.15 -4.47
N ILE A 314 20.98 3.70 -5.26
CA ILE A 314 21.28 4.47 -6.46
C ILE A 314 20.63 5.85 -6.31
N THR A 315 21.41 6.91 -6.57
CA THR A 315 20.98 8.31 -6.52
C THR A 315 21.53 9.05 -7.72
N SER A 316 21.10 10.31 -7.92
CA SER A 316 21.59 11.20 -8.96
C SER A 316 21.84 12.57 -8.36
N GLU A 317 22.93 13.24 -8.76
CA GLU A 317 23.14 14.65 -8.39
C GLU A 317 22.25 15.59 -9.22
N ALA A 318 21.72 15.10 -10.35
CA ALA A 318 20.88 15.89 -11.23
C ALA A 318 19.42 15.97 -10.77
N PHE A 319 18.94 15.00 -9.98
CA PHE A 319 17.55 14.95 -9.49
C PHE A 319 17.40 14.01 -8.29
N GLU A 320 16.44 14.34 -7.43
CA GLU A 320 16.05 13.51 -6.27
C GLU A 320 15.03 12.42 -6.64
N GLU A 321 14.82 11.47 -5.73
CA GLU A 321 13.80 10.41 -5.88
C GLU A 321 12.41 11.00 -6.09
N GLY A 322 11.78 10.63 -7.21
CA GLY A 322 10.45 11.10 -7.63
C GLY A 322 10.44 12.48 -8.28
N ALA A 323 11.56 13.20 -8.31
CA ALA A 323 11.66 14.54 -8.90
C ALA A 323 11.61 14.50 -10.44
N GLU A 324 11.49 15.67 -11.04
CA GLU A 324 11.48 15.83 -12.50
C GLU A 324 12.90 15.75 -13.08
N ILE A 325 13.09 14.96 -14.14
CA ILE A 325 14.36 14.84 -14.86
C ILE A 325 14.63 16.17 -15.58
N PRO A 326 15.78 16.84 -15.34
CA PRO A 326 16.12 18.07 -16.03
C PRO A 326 16.12 17.89 -17.55
N THR A 327 15.59 18.87 -18.29
CA THR A 327 15.44 18.85 -19.76
C THR A 327 16.72 18.44 -20.50
N ARG A 328 17.90 18.78 -19.96
CA ARG A 328 19.21 18.36 -20.50
C ARG A 328 19.29 16.86 -20.77
N PHE A 329 18.71 16.03 -19.91
CA PHE A 329 18.79 14.56 -19.99
C PHE A 329 17.62 13.93 -20.78
N THR A 330 16.80 14.74 -21.44
CA THR A 330 15.59 14.27 -22.15
C THR A 330 15.68 14.57 -23.65
N CYS A 331 14.72 14.06 -24.42
CA CYS A 331 14.69 14.28 -25.87
C CYS A 331 14.45 15.76 -26.27
N ASP A 332 14.02 16.61 -25.33
CA ASP A 332 13.82 18.05 -25.55
C ASP A 332 15.08 18.88 -25.23
N GLY A 333 16.16 18.25 -24.74
CA GLY A 333 17.45 18.88 -24.46
C GLY A 333 18.62 18.21 -25.19
N ASP A 334 19.68 17.88 -24.45
CA ASP A 334 20.94 17.35 -25.03
C ASP A 334 20.90 15.82 -25.22
N ASP A 335 19.86 15.14 -24.71
CA ASP A 335 19.65 13.68 -24.79
C ASP A 335 20.83 12.85 -24.23
N VAL A 336 21.48 13.35 -23.18
CA VAL A 336 22.62 12.69 -22.51
C VAL A 336 22.19 11.94 -21.24
N SER A 337 22.90 10.88 -20.85
CA SER A 337 22.60 10.13 -19.62
C SER A 337 22.89 10.96 -18.36
N PRO A 338 22.05 10.90 -17.32
CA PRO A 338 22.34 11.60 -16.05
C PRO A 338 23.49 10.93 -15.27
N PRO A 339 24.19 11.69 -14.41
CA PRO A 339 25.15 11.10 -13.49
C PRO A 339 24.42 10.28 -12.42
N LEU A 340 24.91 9.07 -12.12
CA LEU A 340 24.32 8.17 -11.13
C LEU A 340 25.36 7.78 -10.09
N THR A 341 25.05 7.94 -8.81
CA THR A 341 25.88 7.51 -7.69
C THR A 341 25.38 6.18 -7.14
N ILE A 342 26.32 5.29 -6.82
CA ILE A 342 26.06 3.92 -6.35
C ILE A 342 26.73 3.72 -5.00
N GLU A 343 25.92 3.37 -4.02
CA GLU A 343 26.35 3.14 -2.64
C GLU A 343 25.95 1.74 -2.18
N ASP A 344 26.67 1.25 -1.17
CA ASP A 344 26.24 0.07 -0.40
C ASP A 344 26.06 -1.22 -1.23
N VAL A 345 26.87 -1.39 -2.28
CA VAL A 345 26.95 -2.64 -3.07
C VAL A 345 27.37 -3.82 -2.16
N PRO A 346 26.67 -4.97 -2.19
CA PRO A 346 27.04 -6.14 -1.40
C PRO A 346 28.46 -6.64 -1.72
N GLU A 347 29.20 -7.06 -0.69
CA GLU A 347 30.58 -7.54 -0.84
C GLU A 347 30.72 -8.78 -1.75
N ASN A 348 29.66 -9.58 -1.86
CA ASN A 348 29.62 -10.76 -2.73
C ASN A 348 29.20 -10.46 -4.18
N ALA A 349 29.01 -9.20 -4.56
CA ALA A 349 28.74 -8.81 -5.93
C ALA A 349 29.98 -9.00 -6.82
N ARG A 350 29.78 -9.66 -7.96
CA ARG A 350 30.80 -9.80 -9.01
C ARG A 350 30.66 -8.77 -10.11
N THR A 351 29.44 -8.39 -10.46
CA THR A 351 29.16 -7.31 -11.41
C THR A 351 27.86 -6.58 -11.05
N LEU A 352 27.64 -5.41 -11.66
CA LEU A 352 26.36 -4.72 -11.63
C LEU A 352 25.72 -4.65 -13.02
N ALA A 353 24.40 -4.48 -13.03
CA ALA A 353 23.62 -4.15 -14.22
C ALA A 353 22.66 -2.99 -13.93
N LEU A 354 22.52 -2.07 -14.88
CA LEU A 354 21.61 -0.94 -14.87
C LEU A 354 20.59 -1.10 -15.99
N ILE A 355 19.31 -0.93 -15.65
CA ILE A 355 18.22 -0.84 -16.60
C ILE A 355 17.43 0.45 -16.33
N MET A 356 17.24 1.26 -17.36
CA MET A 356 16.28 2.35 -17.33
C MET A 356 15.06 2.00 -18.17
N ASP A 357 13.87 2.07 -17.59
CA ASP A 357 12.62 1.86 -18.31
C ASP A 357 11.50 2.84 -17.91
N ASP A 358 10.50 2.91 -18.78
CA ASP A 358 9.30 3.74 -18.69
C ASP A 358 8.05 2.83 -18.69
N PRO A 359 7.47 2.52 -17.51
CA PRO A 359 6.26 1.72 -17.42
C PRO A 359 4.99 2.43 -17.89
N ASP A 360 5.01 3.75 -18.09
CA ASP A 360 3.85 4.56 -18.49
C ASP A 360 3.65 4.58 -20.01
N ALA A 361 4.58 4.05 -20.79
CA ALA A 361 4.52 4.04 -22.25
C ALA A 361 3.26 3.34 -22.81
N PRO A 362 2.55 3.93 -23.81
CA PRO A 362 1.23 3.46 -24.26
C PRO A 362 1.17 2.01 -24.79
N MET A 363 2.30 1.46 -25.23
CA MET A 363 2.39 0.11 -25.83
C MET A 363 3.07 -0.91 -24.91
N GLY A 364 3.09 -0.64 -23.60
CA GLY A 364 3.82 -1.42 -22.60
C GLY A 364 5.16 -0.77 -22.26
N THR A 365 5.88 -1.35 -21.30
CA THR A 365 7.13 -0.80 -20.78
C THR A 365 8.16 -0.53 -21.88
N PHE A 366 8.65 0.70 -21.94
CA PHE A 366 9.64 1.14 -22.93
C PHE A 366 11.03 1.23 -22.30
N VAL A 367 12.04 0.63 -22.93
CA VAL A 367 13.40 0.53 -22.43
C VAL A 367 14.24 1.67 -22.96
N HIS A 368 14.80 2.46 -22.05
CA HIS A 368 15.59 3.65 -22.34
C HIS A 368 17.10 3.43 -22.24
N TRP A 369 17.55 2.48 -21.41
CA TRP A 369 18.97 2.20 -21.24
C TRP A 369 19.21 0.79 -20.67
N LEU A 370 20.18 0.07 -21.23
CA LEU A 370 20.63 -1.24 -20.74
C LEU A 370 22.14 -1.25 -20.67
N LEU A 371 22.70 -1.52 -19.49
CA LEU A 371 24.15 -1.58 -19.25
C LEU A 371 24.44 -2.72 -18.25
N TRP A 372 25.38 -3.61 -18.53
CA TRP A 372 25.75 -4.70 -17.62
C TRP A 372 27.24 -4.98 -17.59
N ASN A 373 27.65 -5.89 -16.68
CA ASN A 373 29.03 -6.20 -16.37
C ASN A 373 29.83 -4.97 -15.88
N LEU A 374 29.18 -4.03 -15.18
CA LEU A 374 29.91 -2.98 -14.49
C LEU A 374 30.72 -3.60 -13.33
N PRO A 375 31.95 -3.13 -13.07
CA PRO A 375 32.72 -3.55 -11.89
C PRO A 375 31.93 -3.31 -10.59
N PRO A 376 31.96 -4.23 -9.62
CA PRO A 376 31.15 -4.13 -8.40
C PRO A 376 31.62 -3.01 -7.45
N ASN A 377 32.84 -2.50 -7.66
CA ASN A 377 33.39 -1.36 -6.93
C ASN A 377 33.12 -0.01 -7.59
N VAL A 378 32.38 0.02 -8.71
CA VAL A 378 31.97 1.29 -9.34
C VAL A 378 31.07 2.06 -8.37
N ARG A 379 31.37 3.34 -8.17
CA ARG A 379 30.60 4.24 -7.29
C ARG A 379 29.83 5.29 -8.06
N GLU A 380 30.17 5.47 -9.33
CA GLU A 380 29.60 6.51 -10.17
C GLU A 380 29.51 6.01 -11.62
N ILE A 381 28.35 6.25 -12.24
CA ILE A 381 28.19 6.22 -13.69
C ILE A 381 28.11 7.69 -14.13
N PRO A 382 29.09 8.19 -14.90
CA PRO A 382 29.17 9.62 -15.18
C PRO A 382 28.05 10.08 -16.11
N GLU A 383 27.80 11.39 -16.14
CA GLU A 383 26.98 12.01 -17.18
C GLU A 383 27.54 11.70 -18.58
N ASN A 384 26.64 11.59 -19.56
CA ASN A 384 26.98 11.46 -20.99
C ASN A 384 27.87 10.24 -21.30
N VAL A 385 27.44 9.05 -20.85
CA VAL A 385 28.10 7.79 -21.20
C VAL A 385 28.01 7.57 -22.72
N PRO A 386 29.15 7.36 -23.43
CA PRO A 386 29.15 7.14 -24.87
C PRO A 386 28.32 5.92 -25.27
N ALA A 387 27.57 6.03 -26.37
CA ALA A 387 26.74 4.96 -26.93
C ALA A 387 27.55 3.90 -27.72
N ASP A 388 28.69 3.47 -27.17
CA ASP A 388 29.50 2.40 -27.72
C ASP A 388 29.01 1.03 -27.21
N ASN A 389 29.26 -0.05 -27.96
CA ASN A 389 28.89 -1.41 -27.54
C ASN A 389 29.56 -1.81 -26.21
N THR A 390 30.75 -1.27 -25.94
CA THR A 390 31.53 -1.51 -24.73
C THR A 390 32.06 -0.17 -24.22
N VAL A 391 31.97 0.04 -22.91
CA VAL A 391 32.31 1.30 -22.26
C VAL A 391 33.56 1.11 -21.41
N ASP A 392 34.73 1.40 -22.00
CA ASP A 392 36.03 1.22 -21.33
C ASP A 392 36.14 2.01 -20.02
N ALA A 393 35.56 3.22 -19.98
CA ALA A 393 35.52 4.07 -18.79
C ALA A 393 34.76 3.44 -17.61
N LEU A 394 33.88 2.48 -17.87
CA LEU A 394 33.12 1.71 -16.88
C LEU A 394 33.62 0.26 -16.81
N GLY A 395 34.92 0.04 -17.01
CA GLY A 395 35.56 -1.26 -16.83
C GLY A 395 35.15 -2.31 -17.86
N GLY A 396 34.76 -1.88 -19.07
CA GLY A 396 34.33 -2.79 -20.13
C GLY A 396 32.86 -3.22 -20.03
N ALA A 397 32.05 -2.43 -19.32
CA ALA A 397 30.60 -2.62 -19.29
C ALA A 397 30.00 -2.62 -20.69
N ARG A 398 28.94 -3.41 -20.89
CA ARG A 398 28.36 -3.70 -22.21
C ARG A 398 26.98 -3.05 -22.31
N HIS A 399 26.72 -2.37 -23.43
CA HIS A 399 25.39 -1.81 -23.71
C HIS A 399 24.48 -2.81 -24.41
N GLY A 400 23.19 -2.73 -24.12
CA GLY A 400 22.14 -3.43 -24.83
C GLY A 400 21.43 -2.57 -25.86
N ILE A 401 20.70 -3.21 -26.76
CA ILE A 401 19.79 -2.51 -27.68
C ILE A 401 18.51 -2.12 -26.95
N THR A 402 18.13 -0.85 -27.07
CA THR A 402 16.92 -0.28 -26.45
C THR A 402 15.75 -0.25 -27.45
N ASP A 403 14.56 0.17 -27.00
CA ASP A 403 13.39 0.28 -27.89
C ASP A 403 13.54 1.40 -28.94
N PHE A 404 14.53 2.29 -28.77
CA PHE A 404 14.99 3.21 -29.82
C PHE A 404 15.76 2.54 -30.97
N ARG A 405 15.95 1.21 -30.91
CA ARG A 405 16.70 0.39 -31.88
C ARG A 405 18.17 0.81 -32.04
N ARG A 406 18.77 1.35 -30.96
CA ARG A 406 20.19 1.68 -30.84
C ARG A 406 20.70 1.27 -29.46
N VAL A 407 22.02 1.20 -29.30
CA VAL A 407 22.66 1.00 -27.99
C VAL A 407 22.82 2.34 -27.26
N GLY A 408 23.08 2.28 -25.95
CA GLY A 408 23.28 3.45 -25.12
C GLY A 408 21.97 4.05 -24.59
N TYR A 409 22.10 5.19 -23.92
CA TYR A 409 20.99 5.93 -23.33
C TYR A 409 20.12 6.60 -24.41
N GLY A 410 18.81 6.58 -24.21
CA GLY A 410 17.87 7.46 -24.88
C GLY A 410 16.96 8.12 -23.85
N GLY A 411 16.87 9.44 -23.88
CA GLY A 411 16.20 10.23 -22.85
C GLY A 411 14.67 10.12 -22.87
N PRO A 412 14.02 10.48 -21.75
CA PRO A 412 12.58 10.66 -21.65
C PRO A 412 11.98 11.44 -22.82
N CYS A 413 10.92 10.89 -23.43
CA CYS A 413 10.22 11.55 -24.53
C CYS A 413 8.72 11.18 -24.55
N PRO A 414 7.97 11.47 -23.48
CA PRO A 414 6.63 10.94 -23.34
C PRO A 414 5.66 11.55 -24.37
N PRO A 415 4.80 10.72 -25.01
CA PRO A 415 3.99 11.15 -26.15
C PRO A 415 2.63 11.75 -25.76
N ASP A 416 2.18 11.65 -24.50
CA ASP A 416 0.81 12.01 -24.08
C ASP A 416 0.73 12.81 -22.77
N ARG A 417 1.37 12.38 -21.69
CA ARG A 417 1.33 13.00 -20.37
C ARG A 417 2.68 12.86 -19.67
N ARG A 418 2.77 13.34 -18.44
CA ARG A 418 3.89 13.00 -17.55
C ARG A 418 4.05 11.48 -17.42
N HIS A 419 5.27 11.01 -17.65
CA HIS A 419 5.67 9.62 -17.44
C HIS A 419 6.64 9.50 -16.25
N THR A 420 6.69 8.29 -15.70
CA THR A 420 7.63 7.86 -14.68
C THR A 420 8.73 7.03 -15.32
N TYR A 421 9.97 7.27 -14.92
CA TYR A 421 11.15 6.54 -15.37
C TYR A 421 11.80 5.86 -14.16
N ARG A 422 12.25 4.61 -14.34
CA ARG A 422 12.87 3.80 -13.28
C ARG A 422 14.29 3.45 -13.67
N PHE A 423 15.27 3.91 -12.88
CA PHE A 423 16.66 3.48 -12.97
C PHE A 423 16.87 2.32 -11.98
N MET A 424 16.82 1.10 -12.50
CA MET A 424 16.96 -0.14 -11.74
C MET A 424 18.41 -0.60 -11.76
N LEU A 425 19.04 -0.65 -10.60
CA LEU A 425 20.39 -1.19 -10.43
C LEU A 425 20.31 -2.57 -9.78
N TYR A 426 21.05 -3.53 -10.32
CA TYR A 426 21.12 -4.90 -9.82
C TYR A 426 22.58 -5.25 -9.52
N ALA A 427 22.83 -5.85 -8.36
CA ALA A 427 24.09 -6.52 -8.05
C ALA A 427 23.96 -8.00 -8.36
N LEU A 428 24.94 -8.55 -9.08
CA LEU A 428 24.94 -9.93 -9.57
C LEU A 428 26.09 -10.71 -8.93
N ASP A 429 25.86 -11.98 -8.58
CA ASP A 429 26.89 -12.89 -8.06
C ASP A 429 27.78 -13.52 -9.16
N THR A 430 27.52 -13.15 -10.42
CA THR A 430 28.27 -13.60 -11.60
C THR A 430 28.57 -12.44 -12.55
N GLU A 431 29.53 -12.65 -13.45
CA GLU A 431 29.63 -11.90 -14.70
C GLU A 431 28.70 -12.55 -15.73
N LEU A 432 28.00 -11.75 -16.53
CA LEU A 432 27.09 -12.24 -17.55
C LEU A 432 27.85 -12.58 -18.83
N ASP A 433 27.70 -13.81 -19.30
CA ASP A 433 28.12 -14.25 -20.64
C ASP A 433 27.08 -13.79 -21.69
N LEU A 434 27.00 -12.47 -21.87
CA LEU A 434 26.03 -11.82 -22.74
C LEU A 434 26.69 -10.76 -23.62
N GLU A 435 26.62 -10.95 -24.94
CA GLU A 435 27.21 -10.07 -25.94
C GLU A 435 26.56 -8.68 -25.97
N PRO A 436 27.33 -7.60 -26.22
CA PRO A 436 26.76 -6.27 -26.45
C PRO A 436 25.67 -6.27 -27.52
N GLY A 437 24.68 -5.39 -27.37
CA GLY A 437 23.52 -5.30 -28.26
C GLY A 437 22.40 -6.30 -27.95
N ALA A 438 22.53 -7.12 -26.91
CA ALA A 438 21.42 -7.91 -26.38
C ALA A 438 20.25 -7.03 -25.95
N ASN A 439 19.02 -7.53 -26.12
CA ASN A 439 17.81 -6.81 -25.72
C ASN A 439 17.44 -7.07 -24.25
N ARG A 440 16.44 -6.33 -23.75
CA ARG A 440 15.96 -6.43 -22.36
C ARG A 440 15.64 -7.87 -21.94
N LYS A 441 14.91 -8.61 -22.76
CA LYS A 441 14.54 -9.99 -22.44
C LYS A 441 15.76 -10.90 -22.26
N GLN A 442 16.76 -10.76 -23.14
CA GLN A 442 17.99 -11.55 -23.04
C GLN A 442 18.80 -11.18 -21.79
N LEU A 443 18.86 -9.89 -21.44
CA LEU A 443 19.49 -9.44 -20.20
C LEU A 443 18.76 -9.97 -18.96
N ASP A 444 17.42 -9.87 -18.93
CA ASP A 444 16.60 -10.41 -17.84
C ASP A 444 16.79 -11.93 -17.68
N ASP A 445 16.83 -12.67 -18.79
CA ASP A 445 17.07 -14.11 -18.81
C ASP A 445 18.49 -14.45 -18.29
N ALA A 446 19.51 -13.65 -18.65
CA ALA A 446 20.88 -13.83 -18.21
C ALA A 446 21.08 -13.50 -16.72
N MET A 447 20.36 -12.51 -16.18
CA MET A 447 20.42 -12.15 -14.76
C MET A 447 19.63 -13.12 -13.86
N LYS A 448 18.72 -13.90 -14.42
CA LYS A 448 17.80 -14.75 -13.65
C LYS A 448 18.56 -15.76 -12.79
N GLY A 449 18.35 -15.67 -11.47
CA GLY A 449 19.01 -16.53 -10.49
C GLY A 449 20.36 -16.02 -9.98
N HIS A 450 20.83 -14.88 -10.50
CA HIS A 450 22.11 -14.26 -10.14
C HIS A 450 21.99 -12.94 -9.37
N ILE A 451 20.78 -12.37 -9.27
CA ILE A 451 20.53 -11.09 -8.57
C ILE A 451 20.62 -11.30 -7.07
N ILE A 452 21.56 -10.60 -6.42
CA ILE A 452 21.79 -10.65 -4.97
C ILE A 452 21.38 -9.37 -4.23
N ALA A 453 21.25 -8.24 -4.93
CA ALA A 453 20.64 -7.02 -4.42
C ALA A 453 20.07 -6.17 -5.57
N GLU A 454 19.14 -5.28 -5.23
CA GLU A 454 18.53 -4.33 -6.16
C GLU A 454 18.35 -2.97 -5.49
N ALA A 455 18.44 -1.92 -6.29
CA ALA A 455 18.15 -0.54 -5.91
C ALA A 455 17.39 0.14 -7.05
N MET A 456 16.56 1.13 -6.72
CA MET A 456 15.79 1.87 -7.71
C MET A 456 15.83 3.35 -7.39
N LEU A 457 16.03 4.15 -8.43
CA LEU A 457 15.78 5.59 -8.44
C LEU A 457 14.63 5.86 -9.41
N ARG A 458 13.57 6.52 -8.95
CA ARG A 458 12.46 6.97 -9.79
C ARG A 458 12.61 8.44 -10.10
N ALA A 459 12.19 8.83 -11.29
CA ALA A 459 12.06 10.23 -11.67
C ALA A 459 10.89 10.39 -12.65
N THR A 460 10.41 11.61 -12.86
CA THR A 460 9.32 11.89 -13.78
C THR A 460 9.76 12.87 -14.86
N TYR A 461 9.06 12.91 -15.99
CA TYR A 461 9.24 13.98 -16.97
C TYR A 461 7.93 14.27 -17.67
N ASP A 462 7.64 15.55 -17.87
CA ASP A 462 6.55 16.04 -18.69
C ASP A 462 7.10 17.04 -19.72
N ARG A 463 6.56 17.04 -20.94
CA ARG A 463 7.11 17.88 -22.01
C ARG A 463 6.62 19.32 -21.84
N PRO A 464 7.50 20.32 -21.68
CA PRO A 464 7.11 21.69 -21.33
C PRO A 464 6.37 22.44 -22.45
N ASN A 465 6.51 22.04 -23.71
CA ASN A 465 5.86 22.67 -24.85
C ASN A 465 5.07 21.63 -25.66
N ARG A 466 3.76 21.64 -25.50
CA ARG A 466 2.82 21.02 -26.44
C ARG A 466 2.17 22.06 -27.33
#